data_AF-A0A2V2DNR4-F1
#
_entry.id   AF-A0A2V2DNR4-F1
#
_cell.length_a   1.000
_cell.length_b   1.000
_cell.length_c   1.000
_cell.angle_alpha   90.00
_cell.angle_beta   90.00
_cell.angle_gamma   90.00
#
_symmetry.space_group_name_H-M   'P 1'
#
loop_
_entity.id
_entity.type
_entity.pdbx_description
1 polymer ?
#
loop_
_entity_poly.entity_id
_entity_poly.type
_entity_poly.pdbx_seq_one_letter_code
_entity_poly.pdbx_strand_id
1 'polypeptide(L)'
;MKMKQREILNSLALDFARDGEINYAERKVSEIKAAVRDYLKLSGMKGYIIGLSGGIDSFAAAALVADGVKEIGAPLYMLLMPNGIQSDMDDAGECRDALMGRFDNVISETVSIENAYQGVVRDIRDSELFRADNKYALGNTQARLRMVEQYALGEGLLVVGTDHATENVTGYYTKYGDGGSDFNPLDGLLKPDIYAIAKLYGAPDCVMNKKPAAGLGISASDEEELGLTYDEIAAYLMGNIIEKEKMQRIASLYDKAKHKRHMPASPMNDWWRQGRGPVTHVVIDMVYDFIDGTLACGHAEEAVKYAAEYIDAHPQMRVLYVRDLHPADHCSFQEQGGLWPAHAVKGTKGCELHKSFYHLKKTINTPIVRYNVFTKGIDSTKEEYSGLNAGNDQYGALKYNITPDVVISGMATEYCIKETVGDLLKNGFNVSVLKNGLGFVEENAHVEALAEMEALGARII
;
A
#
# COMPACT_ATOMS: atom_id res chain seq x y z
N MET A 1 -7.51 -7.32 -5.79
CA MET A 1 -8.02 -5.91 -5.75
C MET A 1 -8.56 -5.50 -4.39
N LYS A 2 -9.59 -6.15 -3.84
CA LYS A 2 -10.07 -5.87 -2.46
C LYS A 2 -8.96 -5.97 -1.41
N MET A 3 -8.03 -6.92 -1.56
CA MET A 3 -6.86 -7.03 -0.67
C MET A 3 -5.94 -5.81 -0.71
N LYS A 4 -5.62 -5.29 -1.90
CA LYS A 4 -4.76 -4.11 -2.05
C LYS A 4 -5.44 -2.83 -1.55
N GLN A 5 -6.75 -2.69 -1.77
CA GLN A 5 -7.54 -1.62 -1.17
C GLN A 5 -7.46 -1.70 0.35
N ARG A 6 -7.71 -2.85 0.95
CA ARG A 6 -7.60 -3.03 2.40
C ARG A 6 -6.19 -2.72 2.94
N GLU A 7 -5.14 -3.12 2.23
CA GLU A 7 -3.75 -2.77 2.58
C GLU A 7 -3.55 -1.26 2.60
N ILE A 8 -4.00 -0.55 1.56
CA ILE A 8 -3.91 0.91 1.45
C ILE A 8 -4.71 1.56 2.58
N LEU A 9 -5.96 1.14 2.79
CA LEU A 9 -6.84 1.65 3.85
C LEU A 9 -6.21 1.51 5.24
N ASN A 10 -5.57 0.37 5.53
CA ASN A 10 -4.88 0.13 6.80
C ASN A 10 -3.59 0.94 6.95
N SER A 11 -2.98 1.39 5.85
CA SER A 11 -1.72 2.13 5.85
C SER A 11 -1.89 3.64 6.02
N LEU A 12 -3.11 4.14 5.77
CA LEU A 12 -3.46 5.54 5.85
C LEU A 12 -4.15 5.80 7.20
N ALA A 13 -3.99 7.00 7.75
CA ALA A 13 -4.61 7.41 9.01
C ALA A 13 -6.10 7.75 8.86
N LEU A 14 -6.89 6.87 8.23
CA LEU A 14 -8.29 7.10 7.94
C LEU A 14 -9.18 6.96 9.18
N ASP A 15 -10.14 7.87 9.34
CA ASP A 15 -11.21 7.75 10.34
C ASP A 15 -12.41 6.98 9.76
N PHE A 16 -12.49 5.69 10.08
CA PHE A 16 -13.61 4.82 9.66
C PHE A 16 -14.86 4.97 10.53
N ALA A 17 -14.83 5.76 11.62
CA ALA A 17 -15.99 5.94 12.50
C ALA A 17 -17.05 6.91 11.92
N ARG A 18 -16.78 7.51 10.75
CA ARG A 18 -17.65 8.51 10.11
C ARG A 18 -18.93 7.96 9.49
N ASP A 19 -19.01 6.65 9.24
CA ASP A 19 -20.09 6.05 8.48
C ASP A 19 -21.43 6.16 9.24
N GLY A 20 -22.28 7.10 8.82
CA GLY A 20 -23.60 7.36 9.41
C GLY A 20 -23.63 8.46 10.48
N GLU A 21 -22.55 9.21 10.68
CA GLU A 21 -22.46 10.27 11.70
C GLU A 21 -22.93 11.63 11.15
N ILE A 22 -24.09 12.13 11.64
CA ILE A 22 -24.73 13.37 11.15
C ILE A 22 -23.85 14.62 11.40
N ASN A 23 -22.95 14.58 12.40
CA ASN A 23 -22.09 15.70 12.80
C ASN A 23 -20.59 15.40 12.70
N TYR A 24 -20.18 14.50 11.79
CA TYR A 24 -18.78 14.10 11.62
C TYR A 24 -17.82 15.30 11.53
N ALA A 25 -18.14 16.29 10.67
CA ALA A 25 -17.29 17.46 10.47
C ALA A 25 -17.09 18.27 11.77
N GLU A 26 -18.14 18.47 12.58
CA GLU A 26 -18.06 19.21 13.85
C GLU A 26 -17.23 18.46 14.91
N ARG A 27 -17.37 17.12 14.96
CA ARG A 27 -16.52 16.28 15.81
C ARG A 27 -15.06 16.38 15.39
N LYS A 28 -14.76 16.22 14.10
CA LYS A 28 -13.38 16.33 13.57
C LYS A 28 -12.80 17.70 13.83
N VAL A 29 -13.56 18.77 13.64
CA VAL A 29 -13.14 20.14 14.00
C VAL A 29 -12.69 20.19 15.46
N SER A 30 -13.49 19.65 16.38
CA SER A 30 -13.16 19.66 17.81
C SER A 30 -11.88 18.87 18.14
N GLU A 31 -11.71 17.69 17.54
CA GLU A 31 -10.52 16.85 17.69
C GLU A 31 -9.26 17.51 17.12
N ILE A 32 -9.34 18.06 15.91
CA ILE A 32 -8.21 18.69 15.23
C ILE A 32 -7.78 19.95 15.98
N LYS A 33 -8.73 20.77 16.46
CA LYS A 33 -8.41 21.95 17.28
C LYS A 33 -7.68 21.58 18.58
N ALA A 34 -8.07 20.48 19.22
CA ALA A 34 -7.37 19.98 20.39
C ALA A 34 -5.93 19.57 20.03
N ALA A 35 -5.76 18.79 18.96
CA ALA A 35 -4.44 18.34 18.49
C ALA A 35 -3.51 19.52 18.10
N VAL A 36 -4.02 20.50 17.36
CA VAL A 36 -3.28 21.74 17.00
C VAL A 36 -2.76 22.45 18.25
N ARG A 37 -3.61 22.59 19.26
CA ARG A 37 -3.28 23.29 20.50
C ARG A 37 -2.25 22.53 21.33
N ASP A 38 -2.42 21.21 21.42
CA ASP A 38 -1.53 20.35 22.20
C ASP A 38 -0.15 20.26 21.54
N TYR A 39 -0.10 20.11 20.22
CA TYR A 39 1.16 20.09 19.48
C TYR A 39 1.93 21.41 19.61
N LEU A 40 1.24 22.56 19.58
CA LEU A 40 1.90 23.84 19.80
C LEU A 40 2.49 23.94 21.21
N LYS A 41 1.74 23.56 22.24
CA LYS A 41 2.22 23.55 23.63
C LYS A 41 3.44 22.65 23.81
N LEU A 42 3.42 21.45 23.22
CA LEU A 42 4.49 20.46 23.37
C LEU A 42 5.75 20.83 22.58
N SER A 43 5.60 21.48 21.43
CA SER A 43 6.74 21.92 20.61
C SER A 43 7.49 23.11 21.22
N GLY A 44 6.83 23.91 22.08
CA GLY A 44 7.40 25.13 22.64
C GLY A 44 7.50 26.29 21.63
N MET A 45 6.88 26.14 20.45
CA MET A 45 6.81 27.19 19.43
C MET A 45 5.75 28.23 19.80
N LYS A 46 5.79 29.38 19.12
CA LYS A 46 4.95 30.54 19.45
C LYS A 46 3.62 30.57 18.70
N GLY A 47 3.54 29.92 17.56
CA GLY A 47 2.36 29.90 16.69
C GLY A 47 2.59 29.08 15.43
N TYR A 48 1.80 29.37 14.40
CA TYR A 48 1.82 28.65 13.13
C TYR A 48 2.01 29.60 11.95
N ILE A 49 2.52 29.06 10.84
CA ILE A 49 2.60 29.73 9.54
C ILE A 49 2.07 28.80 8.44
N ILE A 50 1.33 29.35 7.47
CA ILE A 50 0.75 28.59 6.36
C ILE A 50 0.77 29.40 5.06
N GLY A 51 1.05 28.74 3.94
CA GLY A 51 0.81 29.29 2.61
C GLY A 51 -0.68 29.27 2.23
N LEU A 52 -1.24 30.42 1.87
CA LEU A 52 -2.63 30.55 1.44
C LEU A 52 -2.70 30.67 -0.09
N SER A 53 -3.18 29.61 -0.75
CA SER A 53 -3.18 29.52 -2.22
C SER A 53 -4.48 29.97 -2.88
N GLY A 54 -5.54 30.24 -2.11
CA GLY A 54 -6.90 30.40 -2.64
C GLY A 54 -7.56 29.06 -3.01
N GLY A 55 -7.00 27.93 -2.57
CA GLY A 55 -7.60 26.61 -2.66
C GLY A 55 -8.29 26.20 -1.35
N ILE A 56 -9.23 25.24 -1.46
CA ILE A 56 -10.07 24.77 -0.35
C ILE A 56 -9.25 24.19 0.81
N ASP A 57 -8.15 23.50 0.51
CA ASP A 57 -7.33 22.83 1.52
C ASP A 57 -6.60 23.84 2.40
N SER A 58 -5.95 24.83 1.79
CA SER A 58 -5.27 25.91 2.51
C SER A 58 -6.23 26.73 3.37
N PHE A 59 -7.46 26.98 2.88
CA PHE A 59 -8.49 27.68 3.65
C PHE A 59 -8.92 26.86 4.87
N ALA A 60 -9.27 25.58 4.68
CA ALA A 60 -9.72 24.72 5.76
C ALA A 60 -8.63 24.51 6.83
N ALA A 61 -7.39 24.26 6.41
CA ALA A 61 -6.25 24.12 7.31
C ALA A 61 -6.00 25.41 8.11
N ALA A 62 -6.00 26.57 7.46
CA ALA A 62 -5.84 27.85 8.13
C ALA A 62 -6.96 28.12 9.14
N ALA A 63 -8.22 27.84 8.78
CA ALA A 63 -9.37 28.02 9.66
C ALA A 63 -9.29 27.15 10.92
N LEU A 64 -8.96 25.86 10.75
CA LEU A 64 -8.79 24.89 11.84
C LEU A 64 -7.67 25.31 12.79
N VAL A 65 -6.54 25.75 12.24
CA VAL A 65 -5.37 26.17 13.04
C VAL A 65 -5.68 27.45 13.80
N ALA A 66 -6.20 28.49 13.12
CA ALA A 66 -6.58 29.75 13.74
C ALA A 66 -7.54 29.53 14.91
N ASP A 67 -8.59 28.73 14.69
CA ASP A 67 -9.60 28.41 15.71
C ASP A 67 -9.04 27.55 16.85
N GLY A 68 -8.10 26.64 16.56
CA GLY A 68 -7.48 25.77 17.56
C GLY A 68 -6.61 26.54 18.56
N VAL A 69 -5.95 27.62 18.10
CA VAL A 69 -5.01 28.37 18.93
C VAL A 69 -5.53 29.72 19.45
N LYS A 70 -6.67 30.22 18.95
CA LYS A 70 -7.20 31.54 19.35
C LYS A 70 -7.36 31.70 20.87
N GLU A 71 -7.81 30.66 21.57
CA GLU A 71 -8.09 30.71 23.01
C GLU A 71 -6.82 30.79 23.86
N ILE A 72 -5.68 30.41 23.31
CA ILE A 72 -4.36 30.53 23.96
C ILE A 72 -3.56 31.73 23.44
N GLY A 73 -4.17 32.57 22.61
CA GLY A 73 -3.59 33.82 22.11
C GLY A 73 -2.41 33.65 21.15
N ALA A 74 -2.19 32.46 20.59
CA ALA A 74 -1.10 32.23 19.65
C ALA A 74 -1.50 32.68 18.23
N PRO A 75 -0.57 33.26 17.45
CA PRO A 75 -0.86 33.74 16.11
C PRO A 75 -0.83 32.63 15.06
N LEU A 76 -1.63 32.82 14.01
CA LEU A 76 -1.45 32.18 12.71
C LEU A 76 -0.99 33.24 11.69
N TYR A 77 0.13 33.00 11.03
CA TYR A 77 0.63 33.80 9.92
C TYR A 77 0.26 33.14 8.59
N MET A 78 -0.40 33.88 7.70
CA MET A 78 -0.77 33.41 6.36
C MET A 78 0.06 34.13 5.30
N LEU A 79 0.73 33.36 4.44
CA LEU A 79 1.55 33.90 3.35
C LEU A 79 0.88 33.65 1.99
N LEU A 80 0.59 34.72 1.26
CA LEU A 80 0.24 34.63 -0.16
C LEU A 80 1.54 34.69 -0.95
N MET A 81 1.83 33.64 -1.72
CA MET A 81 3.14 33.45 -2.37
C MET A 81 3.05 33.38 -3.90
N PRO A 82 2.78 34.52 -4.57
CA PRO A 82 2.66 34.56 -6.03
C PRO A 82 4.00 34.35 -6.74
N ASN A 83 3.93 33.87 -7.98
CA ASN A 83 5.02 33.93 -8.95
C ASN A 83 4.60 34.82 -10.13
N GLY A 84 4.89 36.11 -10.05
CA GLY A 84 4.39 37.11 -10.99
C GLY A 84 2.88 37.32 -10.86
N ILE A 85 2.20 37.57 -11.97
CA ILE A 85 0.75 37.76 -12.00
C ILE A 85 0.07 36.41 -12.15
N GLN A 86 -0.78 36.05 -11.19
CA GLN A 86 -1.58 34.83 -11.23
C GLN A 86 -3.07 35.16 -11.10
N SER A 87 -3.91 34.41 -11.81
CA SER A 87 -5.37 34.60 -11.83
C SER A 87 -6.08 34.18 -10.55
N ASP A 88 -5.43 33.36 -9.72
CA ASP A 88 -5.95 32.85 -8.45
C ASP A 88 -5.64 33.76 -7.24
N MET A 89 -4.95 34.88 -7.46
CA MET A 89 -4.65 35.84 -6.38
C MET A 89 -5.89 36.49 -5.78
N ASP A 90 -6.94 36.69 -6.58
CA ASP A 90 -8.21 37.22 -6.09
C ASP A 90 -8.89 36.22 -5.14
N ASP A 91 -8.90 34.93 -5.49
CA ASP A 91 -9.42 33.85 -4.62
C ASP A 91 -8.65 33.76 -3.30
N ALA A 92 -7.31 33.90 -3.35
CA ALA A 92 -6.47 33.92 -2.17
C ALA A 92 -6.73 35.16 -1.30
N GLY A 93 -7.01 36.30 -1.92
CA GLY A 93 -7.43 37.54 -1.25
C GLY A 93 -8.77 37.39 -0.53
N GLU A 94 -9.78 36.80 -1.16
CA GLU A 94 -11.08 36.54 -0.53
C GLU A 94 -10.95 35.55 0.65
N CYS A 95 -10.15 34.49 0.50
CA CYS A 95 -9.84 33.58 1.60
C CYS A 95 -9.20 34.31 2.79
N ARG A 96 -8.21 35.17 2.52
CA ARG A 96 -7.53 35.97 3.54
C ARG A 96 -8.53 36.84 4.29
N ASP A 97 -9.35 37.58 3.54
CA ASP A 97 -10.29 38.54 4.13
C ASP A 97 -11.37 37.83 4.97
N ALA A 98 -11.85 36.67 4.51
CA ALA A 98 -12.78 35.84 5.26
C ALA A 98 -12.17 35.33 6.59
N LEU A 99 -10.92 34.87 6.58
CA LEU A 99 -10.24 34.37 7.78
C LEU A 99 -9.88 35.50 8.75
N MET A 100 -9.34 36.61 8.26
CA MET A 100 -9.00 37.78 9.10
C MET A 100 -10.24 38.46 9.67
N GLY A 101 -11.36 38.47 8.94
CA GLY A 101 -12.64 38.98 9.46
C GLY A 101 -13.26 38.08 10.55
N ARG A 102 -12.84 36.82 10.63
CA ARG A 102 -13.34 35.84 11.60
C ARG A 102 -12.44 35.67 12.83
N PHE A 103 -11.13 35.88 12.68
CA PHE A 103 -10.14 35.55 13.69
C PHE A 103 -9.14 36.70 13.90
N ASP A 104 -9.16 37.29 15.09
CA ASP A 104 -8.27 38.41 15.47
C ASP A 104 -6.80 37.98 15.66
N ASN A 105 -6.53 36.68 15.74
CA ASN A 105 -5.18 36.12 15.87
C ASN A 105 -4.55 35.72 14.52
N VAL A 106 -5.17 36.11 13.41
CA VAL A 106 -4.66 35.84 12.06
C VAL A 106 -3.98 37.07 11.49
N ILE A 107 -2.75 36.89 11.01
CA ILE A 107 -1.93 37.91 10.35
C ILE A 107 -1.65 37.41 8.93
N SER A 108 -1.64 38.30 7.95
CA SER A 108 -1.36 37.91 6.57
C SER A 108 -0.41 38.87 5.86
N GLU A 109 0.49 38.31 5.06
CA GLU A 109 1.39 39.03 4.18
C GLU A 109 1.43 38.41 2.78
N THR A 110 1.82 39.20 1.78
CA THR A 110 2.09 38.73 0.42
C THR A 110 3.58 38.84 0.15
N VAL A 111 4.22 37.71 -0.15
CA VAL A 111 5.66 37.62 -0.43
C VAL A 111 5.85 36.84 -1.73
N SER A 112 6.36 37.50 -2.77
CA SER A 112 6.49 36.89 -4.11
C SER A 112 7.72 35.97 -4.20
N ILE A 113 7.52 34.75 -4.70
CA ILE A 113 8.60 33.80 -5.02
C ILE A 113 9.31 34.13 -6.34
N GLU A 114 8.83 35.12 -7.10
CA GLU A 114 9.26 35.39 -8.48
C GLU A 114 10.77 35.60 -8.59
N ASN A 115 11.35 36.44 -7.74
CA ASN A 115 12.79 36.73 -7.80
C ASN A 115 13.64 35.48 -7.52
N ALA A 116 13.24 34.68 -6.53
CA ALA A 116 13.93 33.43 -6.20
C ALA A 116 13.79 32.42 -7.35
N TYR A 117 12.60 32.32 -7.93
CA TYR A 117 12.32 31.44 -9.06
C TYR A 117 13.12 31.81 -10.30
N GLN A 118 13.13 33.09 -10.69
CA GLN A 118 13.93 33.58 -11.81
C GLN A 118 15.43 33.42 -11.56
N GLY A 119 15.89 33.58 -10.31
CA GLY A 119 17.26 33.29 -9.91
C GLY A 119 17.64 31.83 -10.19
N VAL A 120 16.85 30.88 -9.69
CA VAL A 120 17.08 29.44 -9.92
C VAL A 120 17.06 29.11 -11.41
N VAL A 121 16.06 29.58 -12.16
CA VAL A 121 15.95 29.33 -13.60
C VAL A 121 17.16 29.89 -14.35
N ARG A 122 17.60 31.11 -14.02
CA ARG A 122 18.78 31.73 -14.63
C ARG A 122 20.05 30.93 -14.39
N ASP A 123 20.24 30.41 -13.19
CA ASP A 123 21.47 29.71 -12.80
C ASP A 123 21.57 28.31 -13.43
N ILE A 124 20.44 27.67 -13.71
CA ILE A 124 20.42 26.31 -14.32
C ILE A 124 20.28 26.33 -15.85
N ARG A 125 19.93 27.45 -16.48
CA ARG A 125 19.52 27.51 -17.90
C ARG A 125 20.56 26.97 -18.89
N ASP A 126 21.85 27.12 -18.57
CA ASP A 126 22.97 26.77 -19.44
C ASP A 126 23.49 25.34 -19.14
N SER A 127 22.88 24.62 -18.19
CA SER A 127 23.20 23.22 -17.88
C SER A 127 22.61 22.27 -18.92
N GLU A 128 23.39 21.28 -19.35
CA GLU A 128 22.92 20.21 -20.26
C GLU A 128 21.80 19.34 -19.64
N LEU A 129 21.65 19.37 -18.31
CA LEU A 129 20.58 18.66 -17.60
C LEU A 129 19.26 19.44 -17.58
N PHE A 130 19.30 20.75 -17.86
CA PHE A 130 18.11 21.59 -17.82
C PHE A 130 17.26 21.40 -19.06
N ARG A 131 15.94 21.29 -18.83
CA ARG A 131 14.94 21.11 -19.87
C ARG A 131 13.87 22.18 -19.70
N ALA A 132 13.94 23.23 -20.51
CA ALA A 132 13.01 24.36 -20.46
C ALA A 132 11.56 23.94 -20.76
N ASP A 133 11.36 22.85 -21.49
CA ASP A 133 10.05 22.25 -21.81
C ASP A 133 9.49 21.40 -20.65
N ASN A 134 10.27 21.11 -19.61
CA ASN A 134 9.85 20.31 -18.48
C ASN A 134 9.02 21.14 -17.46
N LYS A 135 7.75 21.33 -17.79
CA LYS A 135 6.80 22.08 -16.94
C LYS A 135 6.68 21.52 -15.52
N TYR A 136 6.78 20.19 -15.34
CA TYR A 136 6.75 19.57 -14.02
C TYR A 136 7.94 19.97 -13.16
N ALA A 137 9.16 19.97 -13.71
CA ALA A 137 10.34 20.37 -12.94
C ALA A 137 10.22 21.84 -12.49
N LEU A 138 9.80 22.72 -13.41
CA LEU A 138 9.58 24.14 -13.13
C LEU A 138 8.47 24.38 -12.09
N GLY A 139 7.33 23.68 -12.21
CA GLY A 139 6.25 23.75 -11.23
C GLY A 139 6.67 23.24 -9.85
N ASN A 140 7.35 22.10 -9.78
CA ASN A 140 7.91 21.58 -8.52
C ASN A 140 8.92 22.55 -7.89
N THR A 141 9.70 23.28 -8.69
CA THR A 141 10.61 24.32 -8.16
C THR A 141 9.82 25.43 -7.46
N GLN A 142 8.70 25.89 -8.02
CA GLN A 142 7.83 26.87 -7.36
C GLN A 142 7.30 26.35 -6.02
N ALA A 143 6.80 25.12 -5.98
CA ALA A 143 6.31 24.51 -4.73
C ALA A 143 7.41 24.42 -3.66
N ARG A 144 8.66 24.10 -4.04
CA ARG A 144 9.81 24.08 -3.12
C ARG A 144 10.23 25.46 -2.65
N LEU A 145 10.14 26.48 -3.50
CA LEU A 145 10.44 27.85 -3.09
C LEU A 145 9.40 28.38 -2.09
N ARG A 146 8.12 28.05 -2.27
CA ARG A 146 7.07 28.35 -1.27
C ARG A 146 7.33 27.67 0.06
N MET A 147 7.84 26.44 0.05
CA MET A 147 8.30 25.77 1.28
C MET A 147 9.46 26.56 1.92
N VAL A 148 10.49 26.90 1.14
CA VAL A 148 11.64 27.67 1.64
C VAL A 148 11.22 29.00 2.26
N GLU A 149 10.33 29.75 1.63
CA GLU A 149 9.84 31.03 2.16
C GLU A 149 9.07 30.86 3.48
N GLN A 150 8.19 29.86 3.59
CA GLN A 150 7.47 29.57 4.83
C GLN A 150 8.44 29.25 5.99
N TYR A 151 9.45 28.41 5.75
CA TYR A 151 10.44 28.10 6.79
C TYR A 151 11.39 29.27 7.08
N ALA A 152 11.70 30.11 6.09
CA ALA A 152 12.55 31.28 6.29
C ALA A 152 11.85 32.37 7.13
N LEU A 153 10.55 32.56 6.96
CA LEU A 153 9.74 33.52 7.72
C LEU A 153 9.15 32.92 9.01
N GLY A 154 9.13 31.59 9.12
CA GLY A 154 8.55 30.83 10.22
C GLY A 154 9.44 30.68 11.46
N GLU A 155 10.41 31.55 11.70
CA GLU A 155 11.30 31.41 12.87
C GLU A 155 10.51 31.43 14.19
N GLY A 156 10.52 30.31 14.91
CA GLY A 156 9.73 30.13 16.14
C GLY A 156 8.25 29.82 15.91
N LEU A 157 7.86 29.51 14.68
CA LEU A 157 6.53 29.06 14.27
C LEU A 157 6.62 27.65 13.68
N LEU A 158 5.49 26.95 13.62
CA LEU A 158 5.35 25.65 12.96
C LEU A 158 4.72 25.82 11.57
N VAL A 159 5.32 25.23 10.54
CA VAL A 159 4.77 25.24 9.17
C VAL A 159 3.61 24.25 9.06
N VAL A 160 2.45 24.75 8.63
CA VAL A 160 1.23 23.95 8.47
C VAL A 160 1.19 23.31 7.08
N GLY A 161 0.96 21.99 7.05
CA GLY A 161 0.70 21.24 5.83
C GLY A 161 -0.78 21.23 5.44
N THR A 162 -1.06 20.89 4.18
CA THR A 162 -2.43 20.78 3.65
C THR A 162 -2.71 19.41 3.02
N ASP A 163 -1.79 18.45 3.12
CA ASP A 163 -1.98 17.09 2.59
C ASP A 163 -3.15 16.40 3.31
N HIS A 164 -3.88 15.57 2.59
CA HIS A 164 -5.01 14.84 3.14
C HIS A 164 -5.11 13.48 2.48
N ALA A 165 -5.91 12.54 3.01
CA ALA A 165 -5.85 11.15 2.57
C ALA A 165 -6.09 10.96 1.06
N THR A 166 -6.93 11.81 0.45
CA THR A 166 -7.18 11.80 -1.01
C THR A 166 -5.96 12.24 -1.86
N GLU A 167 -5.13 13.18 -1.40
CA GLU A 167 -3.86 13.55 -2.05
C GLU A 167 -2.74 12.55 -1.70
N ASN A 168 -2.73 12.09 -0.45
CA ASN A 168 -1.72 11.20 0.09
C ASN A 168 -1.71 9.85 -0.63
N VAL A 169 -2.90 9.30 -0.94
CA VAL A 169 -3.03 8.01 -1.64
C VAL A 169 -2.50 8.07 -3.06
N THR A 170 -2.70 9.19 -3.75
CA THR A 170 -2.21 9.40 -5.13
C THR A 170 -0.77 9.92 -5.16
N GLY A 171 -0.28 10.45 -4.04
CA GLY A 171 1.01 11.14 -3.95
C GLY A 171 1.02 12.46 -4.69
N TYR A 172 -0.13 13.13 -4.77
CA TYR A 172 -0.33 14.32 -5.59
C TYR A 172 0.09 15.60 -4.84
N TYR A 173 1.37 15.65 -4.49
CA TYR A 173 2.04 16.80 -3.86
C TYR A 173 3.51 16.84 -4.27
N THR A 174 4.16 17.99 -4.14
CA THR A 174 5.61 18.10 -4.39
C THR A 174 6.39 17.60 -3.19
N LYS A 175 7.24 16.59 -3.39
CA LYS A 175 8.14 16.10 -2.33
C LYS A 175 9.09 17.22 -1.90
N TYR A 176 9.08 17.52 -0.61
CA TYR A 176 9.81 18.65 0.00
C TYR A 176 9.42 20.03 -0.57
N GLY A 177 8.22 20.14 -1.15
CA GLY A 177 7.55 21.41 -1.41
C GLY A 177 6.43 21.57 -0.40
N ASP A 178 5.19 21.61 -0.89
CA ASP A 178 3.96 21.56 -0.09
C ASP A 178 3.89 20.33 0.84
N GLY A 179 4.48 19.20 0.45
CA GLY A 179 4.60 18.02 1.32
C GLY A 179 5.62 18.16 2.46
N GLY A 180 6.37 19.26 2.56
CA GLY A 180 7.32 19.53 3.64
C GLY A 180 6.73 20.46 4.69
N SER A 181 6.16 19.93 5.76
CA SER A 181 5.51 20.69 6.85
C SER A 181 5.82 20.08 8.22
N ASP A 182 5.58 20.86 9.29
CA ASP A 182 5.81 20.44 10.68
C ASP A 182 4.57 19.82 11.32
N PHE A 183 3.37 20.26 10.92
CA PHE A 183 2.09 19.75 11.39
C PHE A 183 1.04 19.79 10.29
N ASN A 184 0.30 18.70 10.11
CA ASN A 184 -0.74 18.62 9.09
C ASN A 184 -2.14 18.38 9.73
N PRO A 185 -3.00 19.41 9.83
CA PRO A 185 -4.32 19.29 10.44
C PRO A 185 -5.32 18.52 9.57
N LEU A 186 -5.04 18.29 8.29
CA LEU A 186 -5.96 17.63 7.35
C LEU A 186 -5.65 16.14 7.13
N ASP A 187 -4.62 15.61 7.79
CA ASP A 187 -4.26 14.19 7.66
C ASP A 187 -5.44 13.28 8.03
N GLY A 188 -5.62 12.21 7.24
CA GLY A 188 -6.74 11.28 7.38
C GLY A 188 -8.10 11.74 6.82
N LEU A 189 -8.28 13.03 6.52
CA LEU A 189 -9.53 13.55 5.94
C LEU A 189 -9.64 13.25 4.43
N LEU A 190 -10.87 13.07 3.96
CA LEU A 190 -11.16 13.05 2.52
C LEU A 190 -11.57 14.42 2.01
N LYS A 191 -11.45 14.63 0.69
CA LYS A 191 -11.86 15.90 0.06
C LYS A 191 -13.28 16.35 0.45
N PRO A 192 -14.32 15.49 0.48
CA PRO A 192 -15.66 15.90 0.91
C PRO A 192 -15.70 16.39 2.36
N ASP A 193 -14.89 15.82 3.25
CA ASP A 193 -14.80 16.24 4.65
C ASP A 193 -14.22 17.66 4.74
N ILE A 194 -13.23 17.96 3.91
CA ILE A 194 -12.59 19.28 3.84
C ILE A 194 -13.58 20.34 3.35
N TYR A 195 -14.37 20.04 2.32
CA TYR A 195 -15.44 20.94 1.87
C TYR A 195 -16.49 21.19 2.96
N ALA A 196 -16.87 20.15 3.71
CA ALA A 196 -17.82 20.30 4.82
C ALA A 196 -17.24 21.21 5.93
N ILE A 197 -15.98 21.01 6.31
CA ILE A 197 -15.29 21.84 7.30
C ILE A 197 -15.14 23.29 6.81
N ALA A 198 -14.69 23.49 5.58
CA ALA A 198 -14.53 24.82 4.99
C ALA A 198 -15.86 25.59 4.99
N LYS A 199 -16.97 24.91 4.69
CA LYS A 199 -18.31 25.50 4.77
C LYS A 199 -18.69 25.93 6.20
N LEU A 200 -18.35 25.15 7.23
CA LEU A 200 -18.59 25.54 8.64
C LEU A 200 -17.84 26.82 9.04
N TYR A 201 -16.68 27.06 8.43
CA TYR A 201 -15.88 28.26 8.67
C TYR A 201 -16.23 29.44 7.76
N GLY A 202 -17.18 29.27 6.83
CA GLY A 202 -17.62 30.33 5.93
C GLY A 202 -16.67 30.57 4.76
N ALA A 203 -16.16 29.50 4.16
CA ALA A 203 -15.37 29.58 2.93
C ALA A 203 -16.10 30.39 1.84
N PRO A 204 -15.40 31.33 1.16
CA PRO A 204 -15.97 32.08 0.05
C PRO A 204 -16.46 31.18 -1.09
N ASP A 205 -17.48 31.65 -1.82
CA ASP A 205 -18.07 30.92 -2.95
C ASP A 205 -17.05 30.67 -4.09
N CYS A 206 -16.08 31.58 -4.27
CA CYS A 206 -15.03 31.44 -5.27
C CYS A 206 -14.22 30.15 -5.04
N VAL A 207 -13.95 29.79 -3.79
CA VAL A 207 -13.16 28.59 -3.45
C VAL A 207 -14.04 27.34 -3.33
N MET A 208 -15.28 27.49 -2.86
CA MET A 208 -16.24 26.37 -2.78
C MET A 208 -16.59 25.79 -4.16
N ASN A 209 -16.66 26.65 -5.19
CA ASN A 209 -17.06 26.24 -6.54
C ASN A 209 -15.87 26.01 -7.50
N LYS A 210 -14.64 26.30 -7.06
CA LYS A 210 -13.44 26.13 -7.88
C LYS A 210 -13.11 24.65 -8.04
N LYS A 211 -12.81 24.25 -9.27
CA LYS A 211 -12.25 22.92 -9.53
C LYS A 211 -10.82 22.85 -8.96
N PRO A 212 -10.48 21.81 -8.18
CA PRO A 212 -9.11 21.68 -7.67
C PRO A 212 -8.07 21.60 -8.79
N ALA A 213 -6.99 22.34 -8.62
CA ALA A 213 -5.87 22.40 -9.53
C ALA A 213 -4.59 22.72 -8.75
N ALA A 214 -3.48 22.03 -9.06
CA ALA A 214 -2.17 22.27 -8.45
C ALA A 214 -1.57 23.67 -8.73
N GLY A 215 -2.19 24.48 -9.59
CA GLY A 215 -1.71 25.84 -9.91
C GLY A 215 -0.39 25.88 -10.69
N LEU A 216 0.08 24.75 -11.22
CA LEU A 216 1.36 24.64 -11.94
C LEU A 216 1.27 24.93 -13.44
N GLY A 217 0.06 25.18 -13.98
CA GLY A 217 -0.17 25.52 -15.40
C GLY A 217 0.10 24.38 -16.39
N ILE A 218 0.03 23.13 -15.92
CA ILE A 218 0.33 21.92 -16.70
C ILE A 218 -0.94 21.32 -17.30
N SER A 219 -1.96 21.14 -16.46
CA SER A 219 -3.27 20.56 -16.75
C SER A 219 -4.39 21.54 -16.34
N ALA A 220 -5.61 21.36 -16.85
CA ALA A 220 -6.73 22.23 -16.49
C ALA A 220 -7.31 21.91 -15.09
N SER A 221 -7.09 20.68 -14.59
CA SER A 221 -7.49 20.24 -13.25
C SER A 221 -6.71 19.00 -12.82
N ASP A 222 -6.68 18.73 -11.52
CA ASP A 222 -6.00 17.55 -10.97
C ASP A 222 -6.65 16.24 -11.44
N GLU A 223 -7.97 16.25 -11.59
CA GLU A 223 -8.73 15.06 -11.99
C GLU A 223 -8.39 14.61 -13.42
N GLU A 224 -8.13 15.57 -14.31
CA GLU A 224 -7.68 15.32 -15.69
C GLU A 224 -6.28 14.67 -15.70
N GLU A 225 -5.36 15.17 -14.87
CA GLU A 225 -4.00 14.65 -14.78
C GLU A 225 -3.95 13.25 -14.13
N LEU A 226 -4.76 13.04 -13.09
CA LEU A 226 -4.85 11.77 -12.37
C LEU A 226 -5.59 10.70 -13.18
N GLY A 227 -6.56 11.11 -14.01
CA GLY A 227 -7.53 10.25 -14.66
C GLY A 227 -8.54 9.67 -13.66
N LEU A 228 -8.81 10.40 -12.57
CA LEU A 228 -9.62 9.99 -11.43
C LEU A 228 -10.32 11.23 -10.86
N THR A 229 -11.59 11.13 -10.51
CA THR A 229 -12.26 12.22 -9.77
C THR A 229 -11.97 12.13 -8.27
N TYR A 230 -12.08 13.26 -7.56
CA TYR A 230 -11.96 13.28 -6.10
C TYR A 230 -13.04 12.42 -5.44
N ASP A 231 -14.23 12.37 -6.00
CA ASP A 231 -15.32 11.50 -5.53
C ASP A 231 -14.99 10.02 -5.69
N GLU A 232 -14.34 9.62 -6.78
CA GLU A 232 -13.90 8.23 -7.00
C GLU A 232 -12.82 7.82 -6.01
N ILE A 233 -11.84 8.69 -5.77
CA ILE A 233 -10.78 8.42 -4.79
C ILE A 233 -11.38 8.40 -3.38
N ALA A 234 -12.30 9.31 -3.06
CA ALA A 234 -12.99 9.33 -1.78
C ALA A 234 -13.81 8.05 -1.57
N ALA A 235 -14.57 7.61 -2.58
CA ALA A 235 -15.31 6.35 -2.55
C ALA A 235 -14.38 5.15 -2.33
N TYR A 236 -13.24 5.11 -3.00
CA TYR A 236 -12.22 4.08 -2.78
C TYR A 236 -11.71 4.08 -1.34
N LEU A 237 -11.44 5.26 -0.77
CA LEU A 237 -10.94 5.42 0.60
C LEU A 237 -12.03 5.20 1.67
N MET A 238 -13.30 5.21 1.30
CA MET A 238 -14.43 4.74 2.11
C MET A 238 -14.61 3.20 2.05
N GLY A 239 -13.77 2.49 1.30
CA GLY A 239 -13.89 1.03 1.14
C GLY A 239 -14.93 0.59 0.11
N ASN A 240 -15.52 1.53 -0.64
CA ASN A 240 -16.44 1.19 -1.72
C ASN A 240 -15.70 0.56 -2.90
N ILE A 241 -16.41 -0.32 -3.62
CA ILE A 241 -15.91 -0.87 -4.89
C ILE A 241 -16.30 0.10 -6.01
N ILE A 242 -15.28 0.61 -6.71
CA ILE A 242 -15.43 1.42 -7.92
C ILE A 242 -14.98 0.63 -9.16
N GLU A 243 -14.99 1.24 -10.33
CA GLU A 243 -14.53 0.60 -11.58
C GLU A 243 -13.11 0.03 -11.44
N LYS A 244 -12.89 -1.11 -12.09
CA LYS A 244 -11.69 -1.94 -11.90
C LYS A 244 -10.42 -1.18 -12.26
N GLU A 245 -10.45 -0.49 -13.39
CA GLU A 245 -9.35 0.28 -13.96
C GLU A 245 -8.96 1.43 -13.02
N LYS A 246 -9.96 2.07 -12.39
CA LYS A 246 -9.76 3.15 -11.42
C LYS A 246 -9.14 2.66 -10.12
N MET A 247 -9.62 1.53 -9.59
CA MET A 247 -8.99 0.89 -8.42
C MET A 247 -7.52 0.51 -8.68
N GLN A 248 -7.23 -0.01 -9.88
CA GLN A 248 -5.85 -0.35 -10.29
C GLN A 248 -4.99 0.90 -10.45
N ARG A 249 -5.56 1.98 -10.99
CA ARG A 249 -4.90 3.28 -11.10
C ARG A 249 -4.54 3.85 -9.73
N ILE A 250 -5.47 3.88 -8.77
CA ILE A 250 -5.22 4.33 -7.39
C ILE A 250 -4.13 3.49 -6.73
N ALA A 251 -4.22 2.15 -6.82
CA ALA A 251 -3.19 1.27 -6.26
C ALA A 251 -1.80 1.50 -6.88
N SER A 252 -1.75 1.71 -8.20
CA SER A 252 -0.50 2.02 -8.90
C SER A 252 0.10 3.37 -8.49
N LEU A 253 -0.73 4.41 -8.36
CA LEU A 253 -0.31 5.73 -7.88
C LEU A 253 0.20 5.64 -6.44
N TYR A 254 -0.51 4.93 -5.57
CA TYR A 254 -0.08 4.65 -4.21
C TYR A 254 1.31 4.00 -4.21
N ASP A 255 1.50 2.86 -4.88
CA ASP A 255 2.80 2.17 -4.86
C ASP A 255 3.94 3.04 -5.42
N LYS A 256 3.70 3.79 -6.51
CA LYS A 256 4.68 4.72 -7.10
C LYS A 256 5.05 5.85 -6.14
N ALA A 257 4.08 6.36 -5.39
CA ALA A 257 4.28 7.47 -4.46
C ALA A 257 4.80 7.04 -3.08
N LYS A 258 5.12 5.76 -2.85
CA LYS A 258 5.60 5.26 -1.55
C LYS A 258 6.81 6.07 -1.03
N HIS A 259 7.69 6.47 -1.93
CA HIS A 259 8.87 7.27 -1.60
C HIS A 259 8.56 8.70 -1.13
N LYS A 260 7.34 9.20 -1.32
CA LYS A 260 6.91 10.51 -0.83
C LYS A 260 6.38 10.44 0.61
N ARG A 261 5.80 9.29 1.01
CA ARG A 261 5.22 9.04 2.34
C ARG A 261 6.19 8.45 3.38
N HIS A 262 7.44 8.26 3.01
CA HIS A 262 8.47 7.73 3.90
C HIS A 262 9.64 8.68 3.99
N MET A 263 10.32 8.64 5.14
CA MET A 263 11.66 9.20 5.29
C MET A 263 12.60 8.65 4.20
N PRO A 264 13.69 9.36 3.87
CA PRO A 264 14.64 8.94 2.84
C PRO A 264 14.99 7.44 2.93
N ALA A 265 14.96 6.77 1.77
CA ALA A 265 15.40 5.38 1.67
C ALA A 265 16.85 5.30 2.16
N SER A 266 17.15 4.30 2.97
CA SER A 266 18.50 4.07 3.47
C SER A 266 18.78 2.57 3.53
N PRO A 267 20.05 2.14 3.59
CA PRO A 267 20.39 0.75 3.87
C PRO A 267 19.81 0.21 5.18
N MET A 268 19.37 1.08 6.09
CA MET A 268 18.81 0.73 7.40
C MET A 268 17.27 0.59 7.41
N ASN A 269 16.59 0.92 6.30
CA ASN A 269 15.16 0.69 6.16
C ASN A 269 14.86 -0.15 4.92
N ASP A 270 13.73 -0.85 4.95
CA ASP A 270 13.35 -1.85 3.95
C ASP A 270 12.01 -1.52 3.28
N TRP A 271 11.36 -0.40 3.61
CA TRP A 271 10.08 -0.01 3.01
C TRP A 271 10.13 0.03 1.47
N TRP A 272 11.27 0.35 0.87
CA TRP A 272 11.49 0.37 -0.58
C TRP A 272 11.81 -1.01 -1.16
N ARG A 273 12.24 -1.96 -0.33
CA ARG A 273 12.36 -3.39 -0.69
C ARG A 273 11.01 -4.10 -0.63
N GLN A 274 10.11 -3.59 0.22
CA GLN A 274 8.74 -4.07 0.40
C GLN A 274 7.81 -3.66 -0.76
N GLY A 275 8.22 -3.99 -1.98
CA GLY A 275 7.33 -4.22 -3.13
C GLY A 275 6.88 -5.68 -3.25
N ARG A 276 7.23 -6.53 -2.28
CA ARG A 276 6.63 -7.84 -2.02
C ARG A 276 6.29 -7.85 -0.54
N GLY A 277 5.06 -8.20 -0.18
CA GLY A 277 4.67 -8.33 1.22
C GLY A 277 5.46 -9.44 1.93
N PRO A 278 5.12 -9.82 3.17
CA PRO A 278 5.58 -11.09 3.70
C PRO A 278 5.25 -12.19 2.68
N VAL A 279 6.22 -13.05 2.37
CA VAL A 279 6.07 -14.15 1.41
C VAL A 279 5.92 -15.44 2.18
N THR A 280 4.94 -16.25 1.77
CA THR A 280 4.75 -17.60 2.31
C THR A 280 5.28 -18.59 1.29
N HIS A 281 6.24 -19.42 1.71
CA HIS A 281 6.68 -20.58 0.94
C HIS A 281 5.81 -21.77 1.34
N VAL A 282 5.06 -22.32 0.39
CA VAL A 282 4.27 -23.54 0.56
C VAL A 282 5.02 -24.71 -0.06
N VAL A 283 5.37 -25.69 0.78
CA VAL A 283 6.01 -26.96 0.37
C VAL A 283 4.91 -28.01 0.27
N ILE A 284 4.72 -28.60 -0.91
CA ILE A 284 3.58 -29.50 -1.19
C ILE A 284 4.07 -30.93 -1.42
N ASP A 285 3.53 -31.88 -0.65
CA ASP A 285 3.63 -33.33 -0.86
C ASP A 285 5.08 -33.86 -0.98
N MET A 286 6.07 -33.19 -0.39
CA MET A 286 7.45 -33.68 -0.25
C MET A 286 7.57 -34.72 0.88
N VAL A 287 6.72 -35.74 0.81
CA VAL A 287 6.70 -36.91 1.70
C VAL A 287 7.39 -38.10 1.03
N TYR A 288 7.83 -39.08 1.83
CA TYR A 288 8.66 -40.19 1.33
C TYR A 288 8.06 -40.97 0.15
N ASP A 289 6.73 -41.20 0.11
CA ASP A 289 6.14 -41.97 -0.99
C ASP A 289 6.27 -41.29 -2.36
N PHE A 290 6.35 -39.96 -2.40
CA PHE A 290 6.59 -39.20 -3.63
C PHE A 290 8.08 -39.03 -3.96
N ILE A 291 8.99 -39.45 -3.07
CA ILE A 291 10.44 -39.27 -3.26
C ILE A 291 11.09 -40.59 -3.66
N ASP A 292 10.98 -41.62 -2.81
CA ASP A 292 11.64 -42.91 -2.98
C ASP A 292 10.70 -44.11 -2.69
N GLY A 293 9.41 -43.84 -2.51
CA GLY A 293 8.40 -44.86 -2.18
C GLY A 293 7.48 -45.24 -3.35
N THR A 294 6.22 -45.52 -3.03
CA THR A 294 5.28 -46.20 -3.94
C THR A 294 4.81 -45.36 -5.12
N LEU A 295 4.94 -44.03 -5.04
CA LEU A 295 4.59 -43.07 -6.09
C LEU A 295 5.74 -42.08 -6.33
N ALA A 296 6.98 -42.59 -6.36
CA ALA A 296 8.18 -41.78 -6.51
C ALA A 296 8.15 -40.93 -7.79
N CYS A 297 8.35 -39.62 -7.63
CA CYS A 297 8.45 -38.67 -8.73
C CYS A 297 9.87 -38.61 -9.30
N GLY A 298 10.00 -38.31 -10.58
CA GLY A 298 11.25 -37.85 -11.19
C GLY A 298 11.72 -36.54 -10.56
N HIS A 299 13.05 -36.37 -10.47
CA HIS A 299 13.73 -35.18 -9.89
C HIS A 299 13.38 -34.90 -8.41
N ALA A 300 12.81 -35.87 -7.68
CA ALA A 300 12.31 -35.65 -6.33
C ALA A 300 13.41 -35.32 -5.30
N GLU A 301 14.53 -36.04 -5.29
CA GLU A 301 15.63 -35.80 -4.36
C GLU A 301 16.28 -34.43 -4.57
N GLU A 302 16.51 -34.06 -5.83
CA GLU A 302 17.01 -32.75 -6.22
C GLU A 302 16.03 -31.63 -5.85
N ALA A 303 14.72 -31.84 -6.07
CA ALA A 303 13.67 -30.89 -5.70
C ALA A 303 13.62 -30.64 -4.19
N VAL A 304 13.70 -31.69 -3.37
CA VAL A 304 13.73 -31.58 -1.90
C VAL A 304 14.96 -30.81 -1.45
N LYS A 305 16.13 -31.15 -2.00
CA LYS A 305 17.37 -30.45 -1.69
C LYS A 305 17.28 -28.96 -2.04
N TYR A 306 16.82 -28.64 -3.25
CA TYR A 306 16.66 -27.26 -3.71
C TYR A 306 15.68 -26.48 -2.82
N ALA A 307 14.52 -27.07 -2.48
CA ALA A 307 13.53 -26.43 -1.63
C ALA A 307 14.08 -26.12 -0.23
N ALA A 308 14.81 -27.07 0.39
CA ALA A 308 15.45 -26.85 1.68
C ALA A 308 16.53 -25.75 1.63
N GLU A 309 17.38 -25.75 0.61
CA GLU A 309 18.40 -24.71 0.38
C GLU A 309 17.76 -23.33 0.13
N TYR A 310 16.65 -23.30 -0.61
CA TYR A 310 15.89 -22.07 -0.88
C TYR A 310 15.30 -21.49 0.41
N ILE A 311 14.72 -22.32 1.28
CA ILE A 311 14.20 -21.90 2.59
C ILE A 311 15.33 -21.28 3.44
N ASP A 312 16.49 -21.92 3.48
CA ASP A 312 17.64 -21.44 4.24
C ASP A 312 18.23 -20.13 3.69
N ALA A 313 18.15 -19.92 2.37
CA ALA A 313 18.55 -18.67 1.72
C ALA A 313 17.55 -17.52 1.92
N HIS A 314 16.31 -17.82 2.32
CA HIS A 314 15.23 -16.85 2.51
C HIS A 314 14.60 -16.93 3.91
N PRO A 315 15.37 -16.71 4.99
CA PRO A 315 14.93 -16.90 6.37
C PRO A 315 13.79 -15.96 6.83
N GLN A 316 13.50 -14.91 6.05
CA GLN A 316 12.38 -13.99 6.25
C GLN A 316 11.02 -14.57 5.84
N MET A 317 10.99 -15.62 5.01
CA MET A 317 9.74 -16.24 4.58
C MET A 317 9.12 -17.07 5.71
N ARG A 318 7.79 -17.10 5.75
CA ARG A 318 7.04 -18.10 6.53
C ARG A 318 6.95 -19.37 5.69
N VAL A 319 7.27 -20.53 6.27
CA VAL A 319 7.17 -21.82 5.57
C VAL A 319 5.98 -22.61 6.10
N LEU A 320 5.10 -23.01 5.19
CA LEU A 320 3.96 -23.90 5.47
C LEU A 320 4.12 -25.17 4.62
N TYR A 321 3.78 -26.31 5.20
CA TYR A 321 3.84 -27.62 4.56
C TYR A 321 2.43 -28.11 4.28
N VAL A 322 2.18 -28.60 3.08
CA VAL A 322 0.98 -29.35 2.71
C VAL A 322 1.41 -30.79 2.47
N ARG A 323 0.66 -31.75 3.01
CA ARG A 323 0.88 -33.17 2.74
C ARG A 323 -0.42 -33.90 2.48
N ASP A 324 -0.35 -34.91 1.62
CA ASP A 324 -1.31 -36.01 1.60
C ASP A 324 -1.24 -36.86 2.87
N LEU A 325 -2.42 -37.29 3.31
CA LEU A 325 -2.58 -38.25 4.40
C LEU A 325 -3.85 -39.07 4.18
N HIS A 326 -3.71 -40.16 3.43
CA HIS A 326 -4.85 -40.97 3.04
C HIS A 326 -5.18 -42.06 4.08
N PRO A 327 -6.45 -42.35 4.34
CA PRO A 327 -6.83 -43.62 4.94
C PRO A 327 -6.53 -44.78 3.98
N ALA A 328 -6.41 -46.00 4.49
CA ALA A 328 -6.01 -47.16 3.69
C ALA A 328 -7.02 -47.55 2.59
N ASP A 329 -8.28 -47.12 2.73
CA ASP A 329 -9.40 -47.37 1.83
C ASP A 329 -9.75 -46.14 0.96
N HIS A 330 -8.83 -45.20 0.77
CA HIS A 330 -9.08 -43.98 0.01
C HIS A 330 -9.39 -44.27 -1.47
N CYS A 331 -10.37 -43.55 -2.04
CA CYS A 331 -10.89 -43.76 -3.40
C CYS A 331 -9.85 -43.54 -4.52
N SER A 332 -8.76 -42.85 -4.21
CA SER A 332 -7.65 -42.58 -5.13
C SER A 332 -6.86 -43.83 -5.49
N PHE A 333 -6.94 -44.88 -4.65
CA PHE A 333 -6.11 -46.07 -4.77
C PHE A 333 -6.67 -47.07 -5.78
N GLN A 334 -5.79 -47.74 -6.53
CA GLN A 334 -6.12 -48.77 -7.53
C GLN A 334 -6.98 -49.90 -6.95
N GLU A 335 -6.75 -50.26 -5.69
CA GLU A 335 -7.53 -51.27 -4.97
C GLU A 335 -9.00 -50.87 -4.79
N GLN A 336 -9.29 -49.57 -4.81
CA GLN A 336 -10.63 -48.98 -4.72
C GLN A 336 -11.15 -48.47 -6.09
N GLY A 337 -10.46 -48.81 -7.19
CA GLY A 337 -10.79 -48.38 -8.55
C GLY A 337 -10.25 -47.01 -8.94
N GLY A 338 -9.37 -46.42 -8.12
CA GLY A 338 -8.68 -45.18 -8.40
C GLY A 338 -7.45 -45.34 -9.32
N LEU A 339 -6.75 -44.23 -9.57
CA LEU A 339 -5.63 -44.18 -10.51
C LEU A 339 -4.30 -44.61 -9.87
N TRP A 340 -4.13 -44.34 -8.58
CA TRP A 340 -2.83 -44.33 -7.93
C TRP A 340 -2.54 -45.62 -7.15
N PRO A 341 -1.28 -46.08 -7.06
CA PRO A 341 -0.94 -47.06 -6.04
C PRO A 341 -1.21 -46.48 -4.64
N ALA A 342 -1.37 -47.33 -3.63
CA ALA A 342 -1.47 -46.86 -2.26
C ALA A 342 -0.22 -46.04 -1.88
N HIS A 343 -0.41 -44.79 -1.48
CA HIS A 343 0.64 -43.83 -1.16
C HIS A 343 0.19 -42.89 -0.05
N ALA A 344 1.14 -42.27 0.65
CA ALA A 344 0.92 -41.36 1.77
C ALA A 344 -0.10 -41.89 2.81
N VAL A 345 -0.13 -43.22 3.00
CA VAL A 345 -1.11 -43.88 3.86
C VAL A 345 -0.83 -43.52 5.32
N LYS A 346 -1.88 -43.11 6.03
CA LYS A 346 -1.79 -42.68 7.43
C LYS A 346 -1.15 -43.76 8.30
N GLY A 347 -0.10 -43.36 9.03
CA GLY A 347 0.64 -44.24 9.95
C GLY A 347 1.81 -44.98 9.32
N THR A 348 2.06 -44.78 8.03
CA THR A 348 3.24 -45.29 7.33
C THR A 348 4.33 -44.21 7.24
N LYS A 349 5.59 -44.62 7.03
CA LYS A 349 6.70 -43.69 6.72
C LYS A 349 6.41 -42.87 5.45
N GLY A 350 5.64 -43.42 4.51
CA GLY A 350 5.31 -42.80 3.23
C GLY A 350 4.64 -41.42 3.33
N CYS A 351 3.90 -41.16 4.42
CA CYS A 351 3.22 -39.89 4.69
C CYS A 351 4.04 -38.87 5.51
N GLU A 352 5.28 -39.23 5.88
CA GLU A 352 6.17 -38.34 6.62
C GLU A 352 6.90 -37.37 5.68
N LEU A 353 6.95 -36.09 6.04
CA LEU A 353 7.75 -35.09 5.33
C LEU A 353 9.24 -35.47 5.38
N HIS A 354 9.95 -35.22 4.29
CA HIS A 354 11.36 -35.61 4.18
C HIS A 354 12.24 -35.01 5.29
N LYS A 355 13.20 -35.80 5.78
CA LYS A 355 14.13 -35.41 6.88
C LYS A 355 14.86 -34.08 6.67
N SER A 356 15.11 -33.67 5.42
CA SER A 356 15.79 -32.40 5.09
C SER A 356 15.11 -31.18 5.72
N PHE A 357 13.78 -31.19 5.86
CA PHE A 357 13.03 -30.07 6.44
C PHE A 357 13.13 -29.97 7.96
N TYR A 358 13.65 -30.99 8.65
CA TYR A 358 13.91 -30.96 10.09
C TYR A 358 15.32 -30.47 10.44
N HIS A 359 16.15 -30.19 9.43
CA HIS A 359 17.53 -29.72 9.59
C HIS A 359 17.74 -28.28 9.07
N LEU A 360 16.66 -27.51 8.89
CA LEU A 360 16.70 -26.12 8.45
C LEU A 360 17.38 -25.21 9.48
N LYS A 361 18.09 -24.17 9.02
CA LYS A 361 18.82 -23.22 9.89
C LYS A 361 17.91 -22.50 10.88
N LYS A 362 16.71 -22.12 10.42
CA LYS A 362 15.71 -21.42 11.25
C LYS A 362 14.67 -22.42 11.73
N THR A 363 14.75 -22.78 13.01
CA THR A 363 13.91 -23.84 13.61
C THR A 363 12.40 -23.60 13.47
N ILE A 364 11.94 -22.34 13.45
CA ILE A 364 10.51 -22.00 13.25
C ILE A 364 9.97 -22.42 11.88
N ASN A 365 10.86 -22.64 10.89
CA ASN A 365 10.48 -23.09 9.56
C ASN A 365 10.49 -24.63 9.44
N THR A 366 10.90 -25.36 10.47
CA THR A 366 10.81 -26.83 10.47
C THR A 366 9.35 -27.29 10.57
N PRO A 367 8.99 -28.47 10.04
CA PRO A 367 7.62 -28.97 10.15
C PRO A 367 7.26 -29.29 11.60
N ILE A 368 6.20 -28.65 12.09
CA ILE A 368 5.57 -28.96 13.36
C ILE A 368 4.07 -29.11 13.09
N VAL A 369 3.56 -30.35 13.20
CA VAL A 369 2.20 -30.73 12.82
C VAL A 369 1.14 -29.74 13.34
N ARG A 370 1.31 -29.28 14.58
CA ARG A 370 0.40 -28.33 15.22
C ARG A 370 0.38 -26.93 14.59
N TYR A 371 1.49 -26.45 14.01
CA TYR A 371 1.66 -25.03 13.70
C TYR A 371 1.70 -24.69 12.20
N ASN A 372 2.40 -25.49 11.41
CA ASN A 372 2.71 -25.13 10.02
C ASN A 372 2.59 -26.30 9.04
N VAL A 373 1.93 -27.39 9.43
CA VAL A 373 1.60 -28.51 8.54
C VAL A 373 0.09 -28.54 8.34
N PHE A 374 -0.32 -28.59 7.07
CA PHE A 374 -1.69 -28.69 6.60
C PHE A 374 -1.84 -30.01 5.85
N THR A 375 -3.00 -30.65 5.99
CA THR A 375 -3.23 -32.00 5.47
C THR A 375 -4.42 -32.02 4.51
N LYS A 376 -4.29 -32.74 3.40
CA LYS A 376 -5.37 -32.99 2.41
C LYS A 376 -5.52 -34.49 2.17
N GLY A 377 -6.62 -34.91 1.52
CA GLY A 377 -6.85 -36.32 1.17
C GLY A 377 -7.30 -37.23 2.32
N ILE A 378 -7.89 -36.66 3.38
CA ILE A 378 -8.31 -37.42 4.57
C ILE A 378 -9.68 -38.08 4.45
N ASP A 379 -10.51 -37.64 3.50
CA ASP A 379 -11.84 -38.20 3.22
C ASP A 379 -11.69 -39.36 2.25
N SER A 380 -11.99 -40.59 2.69
CA SER A 380 -11.81 -41.80 1.85
C SER A 380 -12.64 -41.81 0.57
N THR A 381 -13.61 -40.92 0.42
CA THR A 381 -14.54 -40.90 -0.71
C THR A 381 -14.25 -39.81 -1.74
N LYS A 382 -13.26 -38.95 -1.50
CA LYS A 382 -13.04 -37.75 -2.29
C LYS A 382 -11.57 -37.52 -2.61
N GLU A 383 -11.28 -37.41 -3.91
CA GLU A 383 -9.96 -36.99 -4.41
C GLU A 383 -9.70 -35.51 -4.15
N GLU A 384 -8.49 -35.17 -3.68
CA GLU A 384 -8.09 -33.79 -3.40
C GLU A 384 -6.65 -33.49 -3.84
N TYR A 385 -6.50 -32.84 -5.00
CA TYR A 385 -5.19 -32.41 -5.52
C TYR A 385 -4.74 -31.05 -4.95
N SER A 386 -5.65 -30.07 -4.87
CA SER A 386 -5.32 -28.69 -4.47
C SER A 386 -5.07 -28.54 -2.97
N GLY A 387 -3.92 -28.00 -2.61
CA GLY A 387 -3.55 -27.66 -1.23
C GLY A 387 -4.28 -26.44 -0.65
N LEU A 388 -5.04 -25.68 -1.45
CA LEU A 388 -5.67 -24.42 -1.02
C LEU A 388 -6.56 -24.60 0.23
N ASN A 389 -7.28 -25.73 0.30
CA ASN A 389 -8.19 -26.07 1.39
C ASN A 389 -7.62 -27.12 2.35
N ALA A 390 -6.34 -27.50 2.21
CA ALA A 390 -5.67 -28.38 3.16
C ALA A 390 -5.84 -27.83 4.58
N GLY A 391 -6.17 -28.71 5.53
CA GLY A 391 -6.61 -28.34 6.88
C GLY A 391 -5.50 -28.46 7.92
N ASN A 392 -5.55 -27.58 8.91
CA ASN A 392 -4.81 -27.69 10.16
C ASN A 392 -5.78 -27.58 11.33
N ASP A 393 -5.67 -28.47 12.32
CA ASP A 393 -6.60 -28.56 13.46
C ASP A 393 -6.72 -27.26 14.26
N GLN A 394 -5.64 -26.48 14.35
CA GLN A 394 -5.61 -25.24 15.11
C GLN A 394 -5.91 -24.00 14.26
N TYR A 395 -5.53 -24.01 12.98
CA TYR A 395 -5.50 -22.82 12.13
C TYR A 395 -6.45 -22.87 10.91
N GLY A 396 -7.21 -23.95 10.75
CA GLY A 396 -8.17 -24.10 9.64
C GLY A 396 -7.48 -24.32 8.29
N ALA A 397 -8.08 -23.81 7.21
CA ALA A 397 -7.58 -24.03 5.85
C ALA A 397 -6.32 -23.21 5.52
N LEU A 398 -5.46 -23.74 4.65
CA LEU A 398 -4.22 -23.10 4.18
C LEU A 398 -4.45 -21.67 3.69
N LYS A 399 -5.50 -21.42 2.89
CA LYS A 399 -5.84 -20.09 2.33
C LYS A 399 -5.99 -18.96 3.35
N TYR A 400 -6.27 -19.28 4.61
CA TYR A 400 -6.39 -18.29 5.69
C TYR A 400 -5.05 -18.02 6.40
N ASN A 401 -4.01 -18.78 6.07
CA ASN A 401 -2.71 -18.79 6.76
C ASN A 401 -1.54 -18.34 5.88
N ILE A 402 -1.76 -18.24 4.56
CA ILE A 402 -0.81 -17.76 3.57
C ILE A 402 -0.94 -16.25 3.34
N THR A 403 0.14 -15.65 2.87
CA THR A 403 0.22 -14.23 2.47
C THR A 403 -0.19 -14.04 1.01
N PRO A 404 -0.47 -12.80 0.55
CA PRO A 404 -0.81 -12.54 -0.86
C PRO A 404 0.27 -12.99 -1.86
N ASP A 405 1.55 -12.91 -1.49
CA ASP A 405 2.66 -13.44 -2.28
C ASP A 405 3.04 -14.85 -1.79
N VAL A 406 2.99 -15.84 -2.69
CA VAL A 406 3.23 -17.25 -2.40
C VAL A 406 4.34 -17.80 -3.30
N VAL A 407 5.28 -18.53 -2.70
CA VAL A 407 6.29 -19.33 -3.41
C VAL A 407 5.94 -20.81 -3.24
N ILE A 408 5.98 -21.60 -4.31
CA ILE A 408 5.65 -23.02 -4.30
C ILE A 408 6.85 -23.89 -4.72
N SER A 409 7.03 -24.98 -3.97
CA SER A 409 7.84 -26.14 -4.34
C SER A 409 7.08 -27.40 -3.94
N GLY A 410 7.29 -28.53 -4.61
CA GLY A 410 6.67 -29.77 -4.19
C GLY A 410 6.73 -30.90 -5.20
N MET A 411 5.89 -31.91 -5.01
CA MET A 411 5.84 -33.12 -5.83
C MET A 411 4.60 -33.17 -6.73
N ALA A 412 4.65 -34.02 -7.76
CA ALA A 412 3.60 -34.21 -8.75
C ALA A 412 3.18 -32.89 -9.43
N THR A 413 4.10 -32.30 -10.20
CA THR A 413 3.93 -30.99 -10.85
C THR A 413 2.59 -30.85 -11.59
N GLU A 414 2.24 -31.85 -12.37
CA GLU A 414 1.09 -31.92 -13.26
C GLU A 414 -0.24 -32.23 -12.54
N TYR A 415 -0.18 -32.51 -11.23
CA TYR A 415 -1.34 -32.75 -10.37
C TYR A 415 -1.38 -31.74 -9.22
N CYS A 416 -0.86 -32.09 -8.04
CA CYS A 416 -0.99 -31.32 -6.81
C CYS A 416 -0.46 -29.87 -6.95
N ILE A 417 0.67 -29.67 -7.63
CA ILE A 417 1.24 -28.33 -7.85
C ILE A 417 0.36 -27.51 -8.77
N LYS A 418 0.06 -28.03 -9.98
CA LYS A 418 -0.78 -27.36 -10.98
C LYS A 418 -2.13 -26.94 -10.42
N GLU A 419 -2.83 -27.84 -9.74
CA GLU A 419 -4.15 -27.56 -9.15
C GLU A 419 -4.05 -26.52 -8.02
N THR A 420 -3.04 -26.63 -7.15
CA THR A 420 -2.83 -25.64 -6.07
C THR A 420 -2.51 -24.25 -6.64
N VAL A 421 -1.62 -24.17 -7.62
CA VAL A 421 -1.25 -22.91 -8.28
C VAL A 421 -2.46 -22.30 -8.97
N GLY A 422 -3.22 -23.10 -9.73
CA GLY A 422 -4.45 -22.64 -10.40
C GLY A 422 -5.48 -22.09 -9.42
N ASP A 423 -5.71 -22.77 -8.31
CA ASP A 423 -6.65 -22.32 -7.28
C ASP A 423 -6.17 -21.07 -6.53
N LEU A 424 -4.89 -20.95 -6.23
CA LEU A 424 -4.31 -19.75 -5.64
C LEU A 424 -4.47 -18.54 -6.57
N LEU A 425 -4.16 -18.69 -7.87
CA LEU A 425 -4.33 -17.62 -8.85
C LEU A 425 -5.80 -17.21 -8.98
N LYS A 426 -6.74 -18.16 -9.06
CA LYS A 426 -8.19 -17.90 -9.08
C LYS A 426 -8.66 -17.12 -7.84
N ASN A 427 -8.02 -17.34 -6.69
CA ASN A 427 -8.33 -16.65 -5.43
C ASN A 427 -7.54 -15.33 -5.24
N GLY A 428 -6.77 -14.90 -6.25
CA GLY A 428 -6.12 -13.59 -6.28
C GLY A 428 -4.78 -13.51 -5.56
N PHE A 429 -4.11 -14.65 -5.34
CA PHE A 429 -2.74 -14.71 -4.85
C PHE A 429 -1.73 -14.49 -5.99
N ASN A 430 -0.57 -13.90 -5.67
CA ASN A 430 0.58 -13.82 -6.56
C ASN A 430 1.45 -15.06 -6.36
N VAL A 431 1.55 -15.92 -7.37
CA VAL A 431 2.24 -17.21 -7.23
C VAL A 431 3.56 -17.21 -8.00
N SER A 432 4.64 -17.63 -7.34
CA SER A 432 5.91 -17.98 -7.99
C SER A 432 6.20 -19.45 -7.74
N VAL A 433 6.64 -20.18 -8.76
CA VAL A 433 6.89 -21.62 -8.70
C VAL A 433 8.38 -21.86 -8.91
N LEU A 434 9.02 -22.54 -7.96
CA LEU A 434 10.44 -22.86 -7.99
C LEU A 434 10.68 -24.02 -8.96
N LYS A 435 11.07 -23.76 -10.20
CA LYS A 435 11.19 -24.81 -11.23
C LYS A 435 12.08 -25.97 -10.79
N ASN A 436 13.23 -25.65 -10.19
CA ASN A 436 14.19 -26.65 -9.71
C ASN A 436 13.76 -27.33 -8.39
N GLY A 437 12.72 -26.81 -7.74
CA GLY A 437 12.12 -27.35 -6.52
C GLY A 437 10.86 -28.19 -6.79
N LEU A 438 10.68 -28.69 -8.01
CA LEU A 438 9.53 -29.51 -8.41
C LEU A 438 9.94 -30.94 -8.77
N GLY A 439 9.22 -31.92 -8.24
CA GLY A 439 9.21 -33.29 -8.78
C GLY A 439 8.00 -33.52 -9.69
N PHE A 440 8.08 -34.52 -10.57
CA PHE A 440 7.01 -34.84 -11.53
C PHE A 440 6.78 -36.35 -11.67
N VAL A 441 5.57 -36.76 -12.04
CA VAL A 441 5.28 -38.18 -12.34
C VAL A 441 5.73 -38.49 -13.76
N GLU A 442 5.41 -37.60 -14.71
CA GLU A 442 5.74 -37.70 -16.13
C GLU A 442 6.38 -36.40 -16.66
N GLU A 443 7.56 -36.50 -17.28
CA GLU A 443 8.35 -35.33 -17.69
C GLU A 443 7.63 -34.45 -18.73
N ASN A 444 6.95 -35.06 -19.70
CA ASN A 444 6.20 -34.30 -20.72
C ASN A 444 5.03 -33.54 -20.09
N ALA A 445 4.29 -34.18 -19.18
CA ALA A 445 3.17 -33.55 -18.47
C ALA A 445 3.65 -32.42 -17.54
N HIS A 446 4.83 -32.56 -16.94
CA HIS A 446 5.48 -31.50 -16.17
C HIS A 446 5.75 -30.24 -16.99
N VAL A 447 6.30 -30.39 -18.21
CA VAL A 447 6.59 -29.26 -19.10
C VAL A 447 5.29 -28.56 -19.52
N GLU A 448 4.25 -29.34 -19.86
CA GLU A 448 2.93 -28.80 -20.20
C GLU A 448 2.30 -28.06 -19.00
N ALA A 449 2.36 -28.64 -17.81
CA ALA A 449 1.84 -28.03 -16.58
C ALA A 449 2.55 -26.71 -16.24
N LEU A 450 3.87 -26.61 -16.42
CA LEU A 450 4.60 -25.35 -16.25
C LEU A 450 4.11 -24.27 -17.21
N ALA A 451 3.92 -24.60 -18.50
CA ALA A 451 3.42 -23.68 -19.50
C ALA A 451 1.98 -23.23 -19.19
N GLU A 452 1.11 -24.14 -18.73
CA GLU A 452 -0.24 -23.81 -18.31
C GLU A 452 -0.27 -22.89 -17.09
N MET A 453 0.55 -23.16 -16.06
CA MET A 453 0.65 -22.30 -14.88
C MET A 453 1.15 -20.90 -15.24
N GLU A 454 2.14 -20.79 -16.13
CA GLU A 454 2.63 -19.51 -16.62
C GLU A 454 1.55 -18.75 -17.39
N ALA A 455 0.80 -19.43 -18.26
CA ALA A 455 -0.33 -18.85 -18.99
C ALA A 455 -1.46 -18.35 -18.06
N LEU A 456 -1.65 -19.00 -16.90
CA LEU A 456 -2.58 -18.57 -15.85
C LEU A 456 -2.05 -17.40 -15.01
N GLY A 457 -0.79 -17.01 -15.17
CA GLY A 457 -0.17 -15.86 -14.51
C GLY A 457 0.79 -16.19 -13.36
N ALA A 458 1.19 -17.46 -13.19
CA ALA A 458 2.27 -17.82 -12.28
C ALA A 458 3.63 -17.35 -12.84
N ARG A 459 4.57 -17.01 -11.95
CA ARG A 459 5.97 -16.76 -12.30
C ARG A 459 6.80 -18.03 -12.10
N ILE A 460 7.32 -18.62 -13.16
CA ILE A 460 8.25 -19.75 -13.04
C ILE A 460 9.66 -19.19 -12.79
N ILE A 461 10.26 -19.53 -11.65
CA ILE A 461 11.53 -18.95 -11.17
C ILE A 461 12.57 -20.00 -10.78
#